data_AF-A0A7Y5WDA3-F1
#
_entry.id   AF-A0A7Y5WDA3-F1
#
_cell.length_a   1.000
_cell.length_b   1.000
_cell.length_c   1.000
_cell.angle_alpha   90.00
_cell.angle_beta   90.00
_cell.angle_gamma   90.00
#
_symmetry.space_group_name_H-M   'P 1'
#
loop_
_entity.id
_entity.type
_entity.pdbx_description
1 polymer ?
#
loop_
_entity_poly.entity_id
_entity_poly.type
_entity_poly.pdbx_seq_one_letter_code
_entity_poly.pdbx_strand_id
1 'polypeptide(L)' 'MDKIKTFFTDIMSEMSKVTWPTPEELRESTVIVLVFSLVFGTAVYAVDTAFSYLLKLIF' A
#
# COMPACT_ATOMS: atom_id res chain seq x y z
N MET A 1 -26.94 22.80 -15.16
CA MET A 1 -25.48 22.56 -15.01
C MET A 1 -24.97 23.11 -13.68
N ASP A 2 -25.62 24.13 -13.11
CA ASP A 2 -25.24 24.74 -11.83
C ASP A 2 -25.32 23.80 -10.63
N LYS A 3 -26.34 22.93 -10.56
CA LYS A 3 -26.47 21.95 -9.47
C LYS A 3 -25.23 21.06 -9.33
N ILE A 4 -24.69 20.54 -10.43
CA ILE A 4 -23.50 19.69 -10.42
C ILE A 4 -22.28 20.45 -9.91
N LYS A 5 -22.08 21.70 -10.35
CA LYS A 5 -21.02 22.56 -9.82
C LYS A 5 -21.15 22.78 -8.31
N THR A 6 -22.36 23.04 -7.82
CA THR A 6 -22.61 23.19 -6.38
C THR A 6 -22.31 21.89 -5.62
N PHE A 7 -22.77 20.74 -6.12
CA PHE A 7 -22.47 19.43 -5.50
C PHE A 7 -20.97 19.14 -5.41
N PHE A 8 -20.18 19.40 -6.45
CA PHE A 8 -18.73 19.23 -6.40
C PHE A 8 -18.06 20.21 -5.43
N THR A 9 -18.58 21.43 -5.33
CA THR A 9 -18.08 22.46 -4.40
C THR A 9 -18.35 22.04 -2.95
N ASP A 10 -19.54 21.50 -2.67
CA ASP A 10 -19.91 20.99 -1.36
C ASP A 10 -19.08 19.76 -0.97
N ILE A 11 -18.84 18.83 -1.90
CA ILE A 11 -17.98 17.66 -1.69
C ILE A 11 -16.54 18.09 -1.37
N MET A 12 -15.99 19.06 -2.10
CA MET A 12 -14.66 19.60 -1.84
C MET A 12 -14.58 20.30 -0.47
N SER A 13 -15.66 21.00 -0.08
CA SER A 13 -15.77 21.65 1.23
C SER A 13 -15.90 20.66 2.39
N GLU A 14 -16.48 19.48 2.18
CA GLU A 14 -16.51 18.42 3.19
C GLU A 14 -15.17 17.66 3.24
N MET A 15 -14.54 17.42 2.08
CA MET A 15 -13.22 16.80 1.99
C MET A 15 -12.11 17.62 2.67
N SER A 16 -12.25 18.94 2.72
CA SER A 16 -11.30 19.81 3.44
C SER A 16 -11.46 19.80 4.96
N LYS A 17 -12.62 19.34 5.48
CA LYS A 17 -12.84 19.08 6.91
C LYS A 17 -12.28 17.73 7.35
N VAL A 18 -12.03 16.82 6.40
CA VAL A 18 -11.36 15.55 6.66
C VAL A 18 -9.88 15.83 6.88
N THR A 19 -9.36 15.35 8.01
CA THR A 19 -7.95 15.46 8.36
C THR A 19 -7.15 14.54 7.44
N TRP A 20 -6.71 15.07 6.30
CA TRP A 20 -5.77 14.36 5.43
C TRP A 20 -4.39 14.33 6.09
N PRO A 21 -3.69 13.18 6.08
CA PRO A 21 -2.33 13.10 6.55
C PRO A 21 -1.43 14.03 5.75
N THR A 22 -0.39 14.55 6.39
CA THR A 22 0.58 15.39 5.69
C THR A 22 1.37 14.55 4.67
N PRO A 23 1.87 15.14 3.58
CA PRO A 23 2.68 14.42 2.59
C PRO A 23 3.90 13.70 3.20
N GLU A 24 4.48 14.25 4.28
CA GLU A 24 5.53 13.60 5.07
C GLU A 24 5.04 12.27 5.69
N GLU A 25 3.91 12.27 6.41
CA GLU A 25 3.37 11.07 7.07
C GLU A 25 2.99 9.97 6.07
N LEU A 26 2.48 10.37 4.90
CA LEU A 26 2.19 9.44 3.80
C LEU A 26 3.46 8.77 3.28
N ARG A 27 4.55 9.53 3.17
CA ARG A 27 5.84 9.02 2.71
C ARG A 27 6.47 8.09 3.74
N GLU A 28 6.44 8.45 5.02
CA GLU A 28 6.93 7.58 6.09
C GLU A 28 6.18 6.24 6.11
N SER A 29 4.86 6.29 6.08
CA SER A 29 4.01 5.08 6.02
C SER A 29 4.32 4.22 4.79
N THR A 30 4.52 4.84 3.63
CA THR A 30 4.84 4.13 2.38
C THR A 30 6.23 3.49 2.43
N VAL A 31 7.23 4.18 3.01
CA VAL A 31 8.59 3.64 3.16
C VAL A 31 8.59 2.42 4.07
N ILE A 32 7.85 2.47 5.19
CA ILE A 32 7.69 1.33 6.09
C ILE A 32 7.09 0.14 5.32
N VAL A 33 5.98 0.35 4.62
CA VAL A 33 5.31 -0.71 3.84
C VAL A 33 6.23 -1.30 2.78
N LEU A 34 7.02 -0.48 2.08
CA LEU A 34 8.00 -0.95 1.09
C LEU A 34 9.06 -1.87 1.72
N VAL A 35 9.63 -1.49 2.86
CA VAL A 35 10.62 -2.31 3.56
C VAL A 35 10.00 -3.63 4.01
N PHE A 36 8.81 -3.59 4.62
CA PHE A 36 8.10 -4.80 5.03
C PHE A 36 7.80 -5.73 3.85
N SER A 37 7.30 -5.18 2.74
CA SER A 37 7.02 -5.94 1.53
C SER A 37 8.27 -6.62 0.97
N LEU A 38 9.41 -5.93 0.98
CA LEU A 38 10.68 -6.48 0.49
C LEU A 38 11.20 -7.62 1.37
N VAL A 39 11.09 -7.48 2.70
CA VAL A 39 11.45 -8.54 3.66
C VAL A 39 10.55 -9.76 3.46
N PHE A 40 9.23 -9.57 3.38
CA PHE A 40 8.28 -10.67 3.14
C PHE A 40 8.53 -11.35 1.79
N GLY A 41 8.75 -10.57 0.72
CA GLY A 41 9.06 -11.12 -0.59
C GLY A 41 10.32 -11.99 -0.57
N THR A 42 11.37 -11.55 0.13
CA THR A 42 12.60 -12.33 0.29
C THR A 42 12.38 -13.60 1.13
N ALA A 43 11.60 -13.50 2.20
CA ALA A 43 11.27 -14.66 3.04
C ALA A 43 10.48 -15.72 2.26
N VAL A 44 9.45 -15.31 1.51
CA VAL A 44 8.67 -16.21 0.65
C VAL A 44 9.56 -16.87 -0.39
N TYR A 45 10.41 -16.09 -1.08
CA TYR A 45 11.37 -16.63 -2.05
C TYR A 45 12.30 -17.70 -1.44
N ALA A 46 12.81 -17.46 -0.23
CA ALA A 46 13.66 -18.42 0.47
C ALA A 46 12.91 -19.72 0.78
N VAL A 47 11.66 -19.62 1.25
CA VAL A 47 10.81 -20.79 1.54
C VAL A 47 10.49 -21.57 0.26
N ASP A 48 10.07 -20.89 -0.81
CA ASP A 48 9.74 -21.52 -2.09
C ASP A 48 10.96 -22.25 -2.68
N THR A 49 12.14 -21.63 -2.58
CA THR A 49 13.41 -22.22 -3.04
C THR A 49 13.78 -23.43 -2.20
N ALA A 50 13.65 -23.35 -0.87
CA ALA A 50 13.94 -24.45 0.04
C ALA A 50 13.00 -25.65 -0.20
N PHE A 51 11.69 -25.41 -0.34
CA PHE A 51 10.72 -26.44 -0.68
C PHE A 51 11.00 -27.06 -2.05
N SER A 52 11.30 -26.24 -3.06
CA SER A 52 11.64 -26.74 -4.40
C SER A 52 12.88 -27.63 -4.39
N TYR A 53 13.90 -27.27 -3.61
CA TYR A 53 15.11 -28.09 -3.44
C TYR A 53 14.81 -29.39 -2.70
N LEU A 54 14.01 -29.33 -1.63
CA LEU A 54 13.66 -30.51 -0.84
C LEU A 54 12.86 -31.52 -1.67
N LEU A 55 11.92 -31.04 -2.48
CA LEU A 55 11.14 -31.88 -3.39
C LEU A 55 12.02 -32.55 -4.46
N LYS A 56 12.98 -31.82 -5.05
CA LYS A 56 13.96 -32.39 -5.99
C LYS A 56 14.91 -33.43 -5.38
N LEU A 57 15.06 -33.43 -4.06
CA LEU A 57 15.93 -34.37 -3.37
C LEU A 57 15.19 -35.67 -3.02
N ILE A 58 13.87 -35.58 -2.86
CA ILE A 58 12.98 -36.71 -2.57
C ILE A 58 12.49 -37.39 -3.86
N PHE A 59 12.31 -36.63 -4.96
CA PHE A 59 11.79 -37.11 -6.25
C PHE A 59 12.85 -37.02 -7.34
#